data_AF-Q2Y8K6-F1
#
_entry.id   AF-Q2Y8K6-F1
#
_cell.length_a   1.000
_cell.length_b   1.000
_cell.length_c   1.000
_cell.angle_alpha   90.00
_cell.angle_beta   90.00
_cell.angle_gamma   90.00
#
_symmetry.space_group_name_H-M   'P 1'
#
loop_
_entity.id
_entity.type
_entity.pdbx_description
1 polymer ?
#
loop_
_entity_poly.entity_id
_entity_poly.type
_entity_poly.pdbx_seq_one_letter_code
_entity_poly.pdbx_strand_id
1 'polypeptide(L)'
;MRSLTPDIHTGLSCNMKPVILALLLFSGATDLVHAQAVPGVPGKSDIKPDPRVAELEMALNHLSQEQQTVYQQFQMIQELRRNEIQDSQPLTVQGYLTMGGVKDAPPTNYDDNIRLQRERTERIQQYTRDLNQFYARYSELGNQKRALLDQLTELVQQAQADR
;
A
#
# COMPACT_ATOMS: atom_id res chain seq x y z
N MET A 1 -30.48 -54.44 6.83
CA MET A 1 -29.62 -54.37 5.63
C MET A 1 -30.21 -53.35 4.67
N ARG A 2 -29.36 -52.46 4.12
CA ARG A 2 -29.52 -51.68 2.87
C ARG A 2 -30.70 -50.68 2.81
N SER A 3 -30.45 -49.38 2.98
CA SER A 3 -29.98 -48.39 1.99
C SER A 3 -31.09 -47.89 1.07
N LEU A 4 -31.46 -46.62 1.21
CA LEU A 4 -31.98 -45.78 0.13
C LEU A 4 -31.41 -44.36 0.34
N THR A 5 -30.48 -43.98 -0.52
CA THR A 5 -30.20 -42.57 -0.87
C THR A 5 -31.32 -42.06 -1.79
N PRO A 6 -31.50 -40.74 -1.93
CA PRO A 6 -30.83 -40.08 -3.07
C PRO A 6 -30.27 -38.67 -2.79
N ASP A 7 -29.34 -38.31 -3.67
CA ASP A 7 -28.63 -37.04 -3.92
C ASP A 7 -29.43 -35.74 -3.80
N ILE A 8 -28.76 -34.63 -3.44
CA ILE A 8 -28.56 -33.44 -4.31
C ILE A 8 -27.23 -32.73 -3.96
N HIS A 9 -26.29 -32.79 -4.91
CA HIS A 9 -25.42 -31.75 -5.48
C HIS A 9 -25.05 -30.44 -4.74
N THR A 10 -23.86 -29.95 -5.12
CA THR A 10 -23.25 -28.60 -5.00
C THR A 10 -22.71 -28.23 -3.62
N GLY A 11 -21.46 -27.79 -3.46
CA GLY A 11 -20.41 -27.39 -4.38
C GLY A 11 -19.33 -26.66 -3.58
N LEU A 12 -18.18 -26.46 -4.20
CA LEU A 12 -17.07 -25.59 -3.77
C LEU A 12 -16.18 -26.12 -2.63
N SER A 13 -15.30 -27.03 -3.06
CA SER A 13 -13.85 -26.91 -2.88
C SER A 13 -13.40 -25.48 -2.52
N CYS A 14 -13.05 -25.24 -1.26
CA CYS A 14 -12.26 -24.08 -0.89
C CYS A 14 -10.78 -24.47 -0.94
N ASN A 15 -10.28 -24.46 -2.17
CA ASN A 15 -8.86 -24.46 -2.52
C ASN A 15 -8.20 -23.24 -1.85
N MET A 16 -7.49 -23.47 -0.74
CA MET A 16 -6.64 -22.46 -0.12
C MET A 16 -5.40 -22.29 -1.01
N LYS A 17 -5.51 -21.43 -2.02
CA LYS A 17 -4.35 -20.96 -2.77
C LYS A 17 -3.52 -20.11 -1.82
N PRO A 18 -2.26 -20.45 -1.52
CA PRO A 18 -1.36 -19.46 -0.98
C PRO A 18 -1.17 -18.42 -2.09
N VAL A 19 -1.72 -17.22 -1.90
CA VAL A 19 -1.29 -16.06 -2.67
C VAL A 19 0.14 -15.79 -2.20
N ILE A 20 1.10 -16.38 -2.91
CA ILE A 20 2.50 -16.01 -2.83
C ILE A 20 2.55 -14.56 -3.28
N LEU A 21 2.55 -13.65 -2.31
CA LEU A 21 2.83 -12.24 -2.53
C LEU A 21 4.30 -12.15 -2.94
N ALA A 22 4.55 -12.22 -4.24
CA ALA A 22 5.87 -11.96 -4.79
C ALA A 22 6.22 -10.50 -4.47
N LEU A 23 7.02 -10.29 -3.42
CA LEU A 23 7.81 -9.08 -3.27
C LEU A 23 8.72 -8.97 -4.51
N LEU A 24 8.32 -8.16 -5.48
CA LEU A 24 9.23 -7.62 -6.47
C LEU A 24 10.12 -6.60 -5.75
N LEU A 25 11.13 -7.11 -5.05
CA LEU A 25 12.33 -6.36 -4.75
C LEU A 25 13.02 -6.11 -6.09
N PHE A 26 12.83 -4.93 -6.68
CA PHE A 26 13.80 -4.39 -7.63
C PHE A 26 15.05 -4.00 -6.83
N SER A 27 15.77 -5.00 -6.34
CA SER A 27 17.20 -4.89 -6.05
C SER A 27 17.88 -4.75 -7.39
N GLY A 28 18.25 -3.52 -7.74
CA GLY A 28 19.29 -3.26 -8.73
C GLY A 28 20.61 -3.81 -8.20
N ALA A 29 20.87 -5.08 -8.45
CA ALA A 29 22.16 -5.72 -8.25
C ALA A 29 22.75 -6.00 -9.63
N THR A 30 23.57 -5.05 -10.08
CA THR A 30 24.81 -5.28 -10.84
C THR A 30 24.84 -6.50 -11.76
N ASP A 31 24.49 -6.28 -13.04
CA ASP A 31 25.02 -7.12 -14.11
C ASP A 31 26.54 -7.00 -14.13
N LEU A 32 27.22 -8.01 -13.58
CA LEU A 32 28.62 -8.28 -13.83
C LEU A 32 28.71 -9.09 -15.13
N VAL A 33 28.53 -8.43 -16.27
CA VAL A 33 28.86 -9.03 -17.58
C VAL A 33 30.34 -8.78 -17.86
N HIS A 34 31.08 -9.89 -17.92
CA HIS A 34 32.46 -9.98 -18.40
C HIS A 34 32.62 -9.24 -19.73
N ALA A 35 33.50 -8.25 -19.74
CA ALA A 35 33.96 -7.56 -20.93
C ALA A 35 34.71 -8.54 -21.86
N GLN A 36 34.12 -8.85 -23.02
CA GLN A 36 34.87 -9.31 -24.18
C GLN A 36 34.98 -8.13 -25.15
N ALA A 37 36.15 -7.49 -25.15
CA ALA A 37 36.45 -6.37 -26.02
C ALA A 37 36.57 -6.85 -27.47
N VAL A 38 35.61 -6.45 -28.31
CA VAL A 38 35.77 -6.40 -29.77
C VAL A 38 36.01 -4.93 -30.13
N PRO A 39 37.18 -4.56 -30.68
CA PRO A 39 37.47 -3.17 -31.04
C PRO A 39 36.93 -2.89 -32.44
N GLY A 40 36.04 -1.90 -32.57
CA GLY A 40 35.75 -1.28 -33.86
C GLY A 40 34.28 -0.98 -34.13
N VAL A 41 33.73 0.04 -33.47
CA VAL A 41 32.69 0.89 -34.07
C VAL A 41 32.94 2.34 -33.62
N PRO A 42 33.39 3.25 -34.50
CA PRO A 42 33.40 4.67 -34.21
C PRO A 42 31.98 5.18 -34.43
N GLY A 43 31.22 5.23 -33.34
CA GLY A 43 29.83 5.69 -33.35
C GLY A 43 29.44 6.32 -32.02
N LYS A 44 30.33 7.11 -31.41
CA LYS A 44 29.93 8.04 -30.36
C LYS A 44 29.17 9.18 -31.05
N SER A 45 27.87 8.97 -31.28
CA SER A 45 26.96 10.09 -31.32
C SER A 45 27.07 10.74 -29.94
N ASP A 46 27.73 11.90 -29.90
CA ASP A 46 27.83 12.79 -28.76
C ASP A 46 26.42 13.33 -28.46
N ILE A 47 25.54 12.44 -27.96
CA ILE A 47 24.20 12.80 -27.52
C ILE A 47 24.39 13.38 -26.12
N LYS A 48 24.64 14.68 -26.06
CA LYS A 48 24.51 15.41 -24.81
C LYS A 48 23.07 15.21 -24.33
N PRO A 49 22.85 14.66 -23.12
CA PRO A 49 21.52 14.52 -22.56
C PRO A 49 20.86 15.90 -22.53
N ASP A 50 19.64 16.00 -23.06
CA ASP A 50 18.86 17.23 -22.95
C ASP A 50 18.66 17.52 -21.45
N PRO A 51 19.12 18.67 -20.92
CA PRO A 51 18.98 18.99 -19.50
C PRO A 51 17.53 18.92 -19.01
N ARG A 52 16.57 19.15 -19.91
CA ARG A 52 15.14 19.11 -19.60
C ARG A 52 14.63 17.69 -19.36
N VAL A 53 15.22 16.68 -20.00
CA VAL A 53 14.95 15.26 -19.72
C VAL A 53 15.37 14.93 -18.28
N ALA A 54 16.59 15.32 -17.91
CA ALA A 54 17.13 15.04 -16.59
C ALA A 54 16.30 15.71 -15.47
N GLU A 55 15.83 16.93 -15.69
CA GLU A 55 14.92 17.62 -14.76
C GLU A 55 13.59 16.88 -14.58
N LEU A 56 12.97 16.43 -15.68
CA LEU A 56 11.71 15.67 -15.64
C LEU A 56 11.90 14.32 -14.94
N GLU A 57 13.01 13.63 -15.17
CA GLU A 57 13.34 12.37 -14.50
C GLU A 57 13.55 12.55 -13.00
N MET A 58 14.25 13.62 -12.57
CA MET A 58 14.40 13.94 -11.15
C MET A 58 13.04 14.22 -10.50
N ALA A 59 12.17 15.00 -11.16
CA ALA A 59 10.83 15.28 -10.67
C ALA A 59 9.98 13.99 -10.56
N LEU A 60 10.04 13.11 -11.56
CA LEU A 60 9.36 11.81 -11.54
C LEU A 60 9.83 10.91 -10.38
N ASN A 61 11.14 10.90 -10.12
CA ASN A 61 11.72 10.15 -9.02
C ASN A 61 11.24 10.70 -7.67
N HIS A 62 11.23 12.03 -7.52
CA HIS A 62 10.74 12.66 -6.29
C HIS A 62 9.26 12.34 -6.03
N LEU A 63 8.39 12.51 -7.04
CA LEU A 63 6.97 12.17 -6.90
C LEU A 63 6.75 10.68 -6.62
N SER A 64 7.60 9.81 -7.15
CA SER A 64 7.53 8.37 -6.88
C SER A 64 7.90 8.03 -5.44
N GLN A 65 8.92 8.68 -4.88
CA GLN A 65 9.28 8.55 -3.47
C GLN A 65 8.18 9.08 -2.55
N GLU A 66 7.59 10.22 -2.89
CA GLU A 66 6.48 10.77 -2.13
C GLU A 66 5.26 9.84 -2.17
N GLN A 67 4.90 9.33 -3.36
CA GLN A 67 3.79 8.40 -3.52
C GLN A 67 3.98 7.12 -2.71
N GLN A 68 5.20 6.59 -2.66
CA GLN A 68 5.52 5.45 -1.81
C GLN A 68 5.36 5.80 -0.32
N THR A 69 5.82 6.99 0.10
CA THR A 69 5.71 7.45 1.49
C THR A 69 4.24 7.59 1.91
N VAL A 70 3.41 8.22 1.09
CA VAL A 70 1.97 8.39 1.34
C VAL A 70 1.28 7.03 1.42
N TYR A 71 1.66 6.08 0.55
CA TYR A 71 1.13 4.72 0.62
C TYR A 71 1.48 4.03 1.94
N GLN A 72 2.73 4.14 2.42
CA GLN A 72 3.13 3.56 3.71
C GLN A 72 2.35 4.19 4.88
N GLN A 73 2.17 5.51 4.89
CA GLN A 73 1.38 6.21 5.91
C GLN A 73 -0.08 5.77 5.91
N PHE A 74 -0.67 5.58 4.72
CA PHE A 74 -2.01 5.05 4.59
C PHE A 74 -2.15 3.66 5.20
N GLN A 75 -1.21 2.75 4.91
CA GLN A 75 -1.20 1.40 5.50
C GLN A 75 -1.12 1.47 7.03
N MET A 76 -0.22 2.30 7.55
CA MET A 76 -0.04 2.45 9.00
C MET A 76 -1.32 2.94 9.70
N ILE A 77 -1.98 3.99 9.18
CA ILE A 77 -3.23 4.50 9.77
C ILE A 77 -4.38 3.49 9.61
N GLN A 78 -4.43 2.74 8.51
CA GLN A 78 -5.41 1.66 8.32
C GLN A 78 -5.30 0.63 9.45
N GLU A 79 -4.09 0.22 9.78
CA GLU A 79 -3.84 -0.74 10.86
C GLU A 79 -4.24 -0.18 12.22
N LEU A 80 -3.89 1.09 12.53
CA LEU A 80 -4.32 1.73 13.78
C LEU A 80 -5.85 1.79 13.89
N ARG A 81 -6.54 2.14 12.81
CA ARG A 81 -8.02 2.15 12.76
C ARG A 81 -8.58 0.75 12.96
N ARG A 82 -8.00 -0.26 12.32
CA ARG A 82 -8.44 -1.66 12.48
C ARG A 82 -8.31 -2.11 13.92
N ASN A 83 -7.20 -1.78 14.58
CA ASN A 83 -6.96 -2.13 15.98
C ASN A 83 -7.99 -1.48 16.91
N GLU A 84 -8.26 -0.17 16.76
CA GLU A 84 -9.30 0.50 17.56
C GLU A 84 -10.69 -0.12 17.37
N ILE A 85 -11.03 -0.57 16.17
CA ILE A 85 -12.30 -1.24 15.88
C ILE A 85 -12.32 -2.65 16.49
N GLN A 86 -11.23 -3.40 16.41
CA GLN A 86 -11.14 -4.73 17.01
C GLN A 86 -11.24 -4.66 18.53
N ASP A 87 -10.61 -3.66 19.16
CA ASP A 87 -10.70 -3.41 20.59
C ASP A 87 -12.09 -2.89 21.00
N SER A 88 -12.96 -2.53 20.04
CA SER A 88 -14.33 -2.07 20.26
C SER A 88 -15.38 -3.16 20.43
N GLN A 89 -14.97 -4.44 20.41
CA GLN A 89 -15.85 -5.54 20.79
C GLN A 89 -16.47 -5.29 22.18
N PRO A 90 -17.79 -5.47 22.33
CA PRO A 90 -18.47 -5.07 23.53
C PRO A 90 -17.93 -5.84 24.75
N LEU A 91 -17.58 -5.08 25.78
CA LEU A 91 -17.20 -5.57 27.11
C LEU A 91 -18.25 -6.51 27.75
N THR A 92 -19.42 -6.67 27.14
CA THR A 92 -20.50 -7.56 27.59
C THR A 92 -20.18 -9.05 27.43
N VAL A 93 -19.19 -9.44 26.61
CA VAL A 93 -18.74 -10.85 26.49
C VAL A 93 -17.33 -11.07 27.06
N GLN A 94 -16.45 -10.06 27.02
CA GLN A 94 -15.07 -10.17 27.52
C GLN A 94 -14.82 -9.56 28.90
N GLY A 95 -15.74 -8.77 29.46
CA GLY A 95 -15.58 -8.18 30.80
C GLY A 95 -15.48 -9.21 31.93
N TYR A 96 -15.96 -10.44 31.70
CA TYR A 96 -15.81 -11.56 32.62
C TYR A 96 -14.57 -12.44 32.36
N LEU A 97 -13.92 -12.34 31.19
CA LEU A 97 -12.93 -13.33 30.74
C LEU A 97 -11.54 -12.76 30.42
N THR A 98 -11.40 -11.46 30.12
CA THR A 98 -10.11 -10.88 29.69
C THR A 98 -9.32 -10.20 30.81
N MET A 99 -9.95 -9.87 31.94
CA MET A 99 -9.25 -9.55 33.18
C MET A 99 -9.29 -10.80 34.05
N GLY A 100 -8.35 -11.71 33.83
CA GLY A 100 -8.37 -13.08 34.34
C GLY A 100 -8.95 -13.23 35.74
N GLY A 101 -10.18 -13.76 35.83
CA GLY A 101 -10.71 -14.48 36.99
C GLY A 101 -10.56 -13.85 38.38
N VAL A 102 -10.31 -12.54 38.52
CA VAL A 102 -10.31 -11.89 39.83
C VAL A 102 -11.76 -11.58 40.16
N LYS A 103 -12.37 -12.43 40.99
CA LYS A 103 -13.72 -12.27 41.53
C LYS A 103 -13.94 -10.92 42.27
N ASP A 104 -12.87 -10.15 42.49
CA ASP A 104 -12.84 -8.97 43.35
C ASP A 104 -12.44 -7.67 42.61
N ALA A 105 -12.36 -7.66 41.28
CA ALA A 105 -12.16 -6.40 40.55
C ALA A 105 -13.44 -5.54 40.64
N PRO A 106 -13.38 -4.31 41.17
CA PRO A 106 -14.54 -3.42 41.21
C PRO A 106 -15.08 -3.22 39.80
N PRO A 107 -16.40 -3.21 39.58
CA PRO A 107 -16.98 -2.82 38.31
C PRO A 107 -16.38 -1.49 37.85
N THR A 108 -15.85 -1.44 36.64
CA THR A 108 -15.36 -0.17 36.04
C THR A 108 -16.49 0.85 36.06
N ASN A 109 -16.21 2.08 36.51
CA ASN A 109 -17.20 3.16 36.59
C ASN A 109 -17.90 3.34 35.22
N TYR A 110 -19.23 3.43 35.23
CA TYR A 110 -20.03 3.65 34.04
C TYR A 110 -19.57 4.89 33.26
N ASP A 111 -19.33 6.01 33.95
CA ASP A 111 -18.92 7.26 33.31
C ASP A 111 -17.56 7.14 32.62
N ASP A 112 -16.64 6.37 33.21
CA ASP A 112 -15.32 6.11 32.62
C ASP A 112 -15.44 5.26 31.35
N ASN A 113 -16.33 4.26 31.33
CA ASN A 113 -16.60 3.47 30.13
C ASN A 113 -17.22 4.33 29.03
N ILE A 114 -18.20 5.19 29.35
CA ILE A 114 -18.82 6.09 28.37
C ILE A 114 -17.79 7.08 27.80
N ARG A 115 -16.92 7.63 28.65
CA ARG A 115 -15.82 8.51 28.22
C ARG A 115 -14.85 7.78 27.29
N LEU A 116 -14.42 6.57 27.66
CA LEU A 116 -13.52 5.75 26.84
C LEU A 116 -14.11 5.42 25.47
N GLN A 117 -15.40 5.07 25.41
CA GLN A 117 -16.08 4.78 24.14
C GLN A 117 -16.18 6.02 23.24
N ARG A 118 -16.39 7.20 23.83
CA ARG A 118 -16.40 8.47 23.09
C ARG A 118 -15.03 8.77 22.51
N GLU A 119 -13.99 8.76 23.33
CA GLU A 119 -12.60 9.03 22.90
C GLU A 119 -12.17 8.07 21.79
N ARG A 120 -12.53 6.79 21.89
CA ARG A 120 -12.28 5.80 20.83
C ARG A 120 -13.00 6.16 19.54
N THR A 121 -14.28 6.53 19.63
CA THR A 121 -15.06 6.94 18.46
C THR A 121 -14.41 8.14 17.77
N GLU A 122 -13.94 9.11 18.54
CA GLU A 122 -13.20 10.27 18.03
C GLU A 122 -11.90 9.86 17.33
N ARG A 123 -11.11 8.94 17.90
CA ARG A 123 -9.89 8.41 17.24
C ARG A 123 -10.20 7.70 15.94
N ILE A 124 -11.23 6.86 15.89
CA ILE A 124 -11.66 6.17 14.65
C ILE A 124 -12.07 7.17 13.58
N GLN A 125 -12.79 8.23 13.96
CA GLN A 125 -13.18 9.30 13.04
C GLN A 125 -11.96 10.07 12.54
N GLN A 126 -10.99 10.37 13.41
CA GLN A 126 -9.74 11.00 13.04
C GLN A 126 -8.98 10.17 11.99
N TYR A 127 -8.73 8.90 12.27
CA TYR A 127 -8.05 8.01 11.33
C TYR A 127 -8.79 7.89 10.00
N THR A 128 -10.12 7.92 10.02
CA THR A 128 -10.92 7.91 8.79
C THR A 128 -10.68 9.16 7.95
N ARG A 129 -10.59 10.34 8.57
CA ARG A 129 -10.24 11.59 7.87
C ARG A 129 -8.83 11.54 7.28
N ASP A 130 -7.87 11.05 8.06
CA ASP A 130 -6.48 10.95 7.63
C ASP A 130 -6.34 10.00 6.42
N LEU A 131 -7.03 8.85 6.44
CA LEU A 131 -7.05 7.91 5.30
C LEU A 131 -7.61 8.55 4.03
N ASN A 132 -8.68 9.35 4.14
CA ASN A 132 -9.25 10.06 3.00
C ASN A 132 -8.26 11.10 2.43
N GLN A 133 -7.56 11.82 3.31
CA GLN A 133 -6.54 12.78 2.90
C GLN A 133 -5.38 12.11 2.18
N PHE A 134 -4.86 11.00 2.71
CA PHE A 134 -3.77 10.25 2.07
C PHE A 134 -4.20 9.66 0.73
N TYR A 135 -5.43 9.17 0.62
CA TYR A 135 -5.96 8.70 -0.67
C TYR A 135 -6.00 9.84 -1.71
N ALA A 136 -6.53 11.01 -1.32
CA ALA A 136 -6.58 12.17 -2.20
C ALA A 136 -5.18 12.58 -2.66
N ARG A 137 -4.21 12.67 -1.73
CA ARG A 137 -2.81 12.99 -2.06
C ARG A 137 -2.17 11.96 -2.97
N TYR A 138 -2.38 10.67 -2.70
CA TYR A 138 -1.86 9.60 -3.55
C TYR A 138 -2.37 9.70 -5.00
N SER A 139 -3.67 9.99 -5.16
CA SER A 139 -4.27 10.19 -6.48
C SER A 139 -3.72 11.43 -7.18
N GLU A 140 -3.54 12.52 -6.44
CA GLU A 140 -2.95 13.76 -6.95
C GLU A 140 -1.53 13.53 -7.50
N LEU A 141 -0.68 12.86 -6.72
CA LEU A 141 0.69 12.50 -7.14
C LEU A 141 0.67 11.60 -8.39
N GLY A 142 -0.29 10.65 -8.47
CA GLY A 142 -0.48 9.84 -9.65
C GLY A 142 -0.85 10.65 -10.90
N ASN A 143 -1.66 11.69 -10.76
CA ASN A 143 -2.01 12.59 -11.86
C ASN A 143 -0.81 13.44 -12.30
N GLN A 144 -0.04 13.99 -11.35
CA GLN A 144 1.17 14.77 -11.63
C GLN A 144 2.21 13.92 -12.36
N LYS A 145 2.43 12.66 -11.93
CA LYS A 145 3.34 11.73 -12.60
C LYS A 145 2.93 11.45 -14.04
N ARG A 146 1.63 11.25 -14.30
CA ARG A 146 1.14 11.05 -15.68
C ARG A 146 1.46 12.27 -16.56
N ALA A 147 1.18 13.48 -16.08
CA ALA A 147 1.49 14.71 -16.82
C ALA A 147 3.00 14.86 -17.12
N LEU A 148 3.89 14.49 -16.20
CA LEU A 148 5.34 14.51 -16.44
C LEU A 148 5.78 13.45 -17.46
N LEU A 149 5.20 12.26 -17.42
CA LEU A 149 5.47 11.21 -18.41
C LEU A 149 5.02 11.60 -19.82
N ASP A 150 3.89 12.30 -19.92
CA ASP A 150 3.40 12.83 -21.19
C ASP A 150 4.39 13.87 -21.75
N GLN A 151 4.85 14.82 -20.93
CA GLN A 151 5.89 15.79 -21.32
C GLN A 151 7.20 15.12 -21.75
N LEU A 152 7.62 14.09 -21.02
CA LEU A 152 8.83 13.33 -21.36
C LEU A 152 8.69 12.64 -22.72
N THR A 153 7.52 12.06 -22.98
CA THR A 153 7.21 11.38 -24.24
C THR A 153 7.21 12.36 -25.41
N GLU A 154 6.58 13.53 -25.25
CA GLU A 154 6.56 14.60 -26.27
C GLU A 154 7.98 15.07 -26.60
N LEU A 155 8.81 15.28 -25.58
CA LEU A 155 10.17 15.77 -25.76
C LEU A 155 11.07 14.74 -26.47
N VAL A 156 10.91 13.45 -26.13
CA VAL A 156 11.61 12.37 -26.84
C VAL A 156 11.16 12.28 -28.30
N GLN A 157 9.87 12.46 -28.59
CA GLN A 157 9.36 12.45 -29.97
C GLN A 157 9.88 13.64 -30.79
N GLN A 158 9.93 14.84 -30.21
CA GLN A 158 10.50 16.03 -30.86
C GLN A 158 11.97 15.82 -31.22
N ALA A 159 12.76 15.30 -30.28
CA ALA A 159 14.18 14.99 -30.51
C ALA A 159 14.42 13.92 -31.60
N GLN A 160 13.42 13.08 -31.88
CA GLN A 160 13.45 12.09 -32.96
C GLN A 160 12.99 12.65 -34.30
N ALA A 161 12.05 13.59 -34.31
CA ALA A 161 11.52 14.21 -35.52
C ALA A 161 12.48 15.25 -36.14
N ASP A 162 13.34 15.85 -35.33
CA ASP A 162 14.38 16.80 -35.77
C ASP A 162 15.67 16.12 -36.29
N ARG A 163 15.69 14.78 -36.39
CA ARG A 163 16.80 13.98 -36.94
C ARG A 163 16.49 13.46 -38.34
#